data_AF-A0A2E4HCN7-F1
#
_entry.id   AF-A0A2E4HCN7-F1
#
_cell.length_a   1.000
_cell.length_b   1.000
_cell.length_c   1.000
_cell.angle_alpha   90.00
_cell.angle_beta   90.00
_cell.angle_gamma   90.00
#
_symmetry.space_group_name_H-M   'P 1'
#
loop_
_entity.id
_entity.type
_entity.pdbx_description
1 polymer ?
#
loop_
_entity_poly.entity_id
_entity_poly.type
_entity_poly.pdbx_seq_one_letter_code
_entity_poly.pdbx_strand_id
1 'polypeptide(L)'
;MGFSGLAQIFGGVIGDRIPKNIALCIFGCVQAMGVVIALYIDSVSLAPIFVVVYGLGFGARIPLGSAIRGEYFGRKAFGKVLGFSMMPMFLMMMIGPLFAGWMYDNSGSYDTAFITLASIGFIGSIGFLFAKKPTPPTRSTASVASG
;
A
#
# COMPACT_ATOMS: atom_id res chain seq x y z
N MET A 1 6.55 1.55 -16.63
CA MET A 1 7.47 0.63 -15.90
C MET A 1 8.75 1.31 -15.41
N GLY A 2 9.37 2.27 -16.14
CA GLY A 2 10.62 2.92 -15.71
C GLY A 2 10.53 3.83 -14.48
N PHE A 3 9.58 4.76 -14.45
CA PHE A 3 9.44 5.72 -13.33
C PHE A 3 9.06 5.04 -12.00
N SER A 4 8.20 4.02 -12.05
CA SER A 4 7.78 3.25 -10.88
C SER A 4 8.92 2.45 -10.25
N GLY A 5 9.90 2.00 -11.06
CA GLY A 5 11.09 1.30 -10.57
C GLY A 5 12.03 2.23 -9.78
N LEU A 6 12.22 3.47 -10.25
CA LEU A 6 12.99 4.49 -9.51
C LEU A 6 12.29 4.87 -8.20
N ALA A 7 10.97 5.04 -8.24
CA ALA A 7 10.15 5.29 -7.05
C ALA A 7 10.23 4.14 -6.02
N GLN A 8 10.34 2.89 -6.46
CA GLN A 8 10.52 1.74 -5.56
C GLN A 8 11.86 1.83 -4.79
N ILE A 9 12.93 2.23 -5.47
CA ILE A 9 14.25 2.40 -4.83
C ILE A 9 14.20 3.54 -3.80
N PHE A 10 13.68 4.70 -4.19
CA PHE A 10 13.53 5.85 -3.27
C PHE A 10 12.64 5.52 -2.07
N GLY A 11 11.51 4.85 -2.31
CA GLY A 11 10.60 4.40 -1.27
C GLY A 11 11.20 3.38 -0.31
N GLY A 12 12.05 2.48 -0.82
CA GLY A 12 12.84 1.55 -0.01
C GLY A 12 13.84 2.27 0.89
N VAL A 13 14.61 3.21 0.35
CA VAL A 13 15.62 3.99 1.11
C VAL A 13 14.97 4.85 2.20
N ILE A 14 13.84 5.48 1.91
CA ILE A 14 13.07 6.25 2.91
C ILE A 14 12.49 5.29 3.96
N GLY A 15 11.96 4.15 3.53
CA GLY A 15 11.40 3.11 4.39
C GLY A 15 12.36 2.46 5.38
N ASP A 16 13.67 2.57 5.14
CA ASP A 16 14.72 2.13 6.06
C ASP A 16 15.08 3.19 7.11
N ARG A 17 14.76 4.47 6.88
CA ARG A 17 15.04 5.59 7.79
C ARG A 17 13.92 5.89 8.79
N ILE A 18 12.68 5.55 8.43
CA ILE A 18 11.49 5.74 9.27
C ILE A 18 10.81 4.41 9.57
N PRO A 19 10.07 4.30 10.68
CA PRO A 19 9.36 3.06 11.00
C PRO A 19 8.35 2.71 9.88
N LYS A 20 8.45 1.46 9.39
CA LYS A 20 7.80 0.99 8.15
C LYS A 20 6.27 1.16 8.14
N ASN A 21 5.62 1.10 9.30
CA ASN A 21 4.19 1.38 9.48
C ASN A 21 3.84 2.86 9.19
N ILE A 22 4.67 3.81 9.66
CA ILE A 22 4.50 5.24 9.36
C ILE A 22 4.81 5.51 7.89
N ALA A 23 5.87 4.89 7.35
CA ALA A 23 6.19 5.00 5.93
C ALA A 23 5.03 4.54 5.03
N LEU A 24 4.46 3.36 5.32
CA LEU A 24 3.30 2.82 4.59
C LEU A 24 2.08 3.74 4.67
N CYS A 25 1.83 4.37 5.82
CA CYS A 25 0.76 5.34 5.96
C CYS A 25 1.02 6.58 5.10
N ILE A 26 2.21 7.19 5.20
CA ILE A 26 2.56 8.40 4.44
C ILE A 26 2.45 8.13 2.93
N PHE A 27 3.09 7.06 2.44
CA PHE A 27 3.04 6.73 1.02
C PHE A 27 1.63 6.33 0.56
N GLY A 28 0.83 5.73 1.44
CA GLY A 28 -0.59 5.47 1.17
C GLY A 28 -1.44 6.73 1.06
N CYS A 29 -1.22 7.71 1.94
CA CYS A 29 -1.87 9.02 1.84
C CYS A 29 -1.43 9.78 0.58
N VAL A 30 -0.15 9.74 0.23
CA VAL A 30 0.39 10.33 -1.01
C VAL A 30 -0.24 9.67 -2.23
N GLN A 31 -0.40 8.33 -2.22
CA GLN A 31 -1.08 7.61 -3.28
C GLN A 31 -2.54 8.03 -3.41
N ALA A 32 -3.30 8.09 -2.31
CA ALA A 32 -4.70 8.51 -2.31
C ALA A 32 -4.86 9.95 -2.82
N MET A 33 -3.96 10.85 -2.41
CA MET A 33 -3.90 12.22 -2.92
C MET A 33 -3.59 12.27 -4.41
N GLY A 34 -2.73 11.37 -4.92
CA GLY A 34 -2.52 11.17 -6.35
C GLY A 34 -3.82 10.79 -7.09
N VAL A 35 -4.64 9.92 -6.52
CA VAL A 35 -5.96 9.57 -7.09
C VAL A 35 -6.91 10.76 -7.10
N VAL A 36 -6.90 11.60 -6.05
CA VAL A 36 -7.70 12.84 -6.03
C VAL A 36 -7.21 13.84 -7.08
N ILE A 37 -5.90 13.99 -7.27
CA ILE A 37 -5.33 14.84 -8.33
C ILE A 37 -5.78 14.36 -9.71
N ALA A 38 -5.96 13.04 -9.89
CA ALA A 38 -6.44 12.47 -11.15
C ALA A 38 -7.81 13.00 -11.59
N LEU A 39 -8.66 13.40 -10.64
CA LEU A 39 -9.98 13.98 -10.91
C LEU A 39 -9.91 15.35 -11.58
N TYR A 40 -8.83 16.10 -11.32
CA TYR A 40 -8.64 17.46 -11.81
C TYR A 40 -7.69 17.50 -13.02
N ILE A 41 -7.35 16.35 -13.61
CA ILE A 41 -6.54 16.29 -14.83
C ILE A 41 -7.43 16.64 -16.02
N ASP A 42 -7.63 17.94 -16.21
CA ASP A 42 -8.28 18.48 -17.41
C ASP A 42 -7.27 18.81 -18.52
N SER A 43 -5.97 18.76 -18.21
CA SER A 43 -4.90 19.19 -19.11
C SER A 43 -3.63 18.34 -18.99
N VAL A 44 -2.95 18.15 -20.13
CA VAL A 44 -1.69 17.39 -20.27
C VAL A 44 -0.60 17.88 -19.32
N SER A 45 -0.64 19.16 -18.91
CA SER A 45 0.31 19.73 -17.94
C SER A 45 0.21 19.15 -16.53
N LEU A 46 -0.95 18.63 -16.11
CA LEU A 46 -1.13 18.01 -14.79
C LEU A 46 -0.78 16.50 -14.78
N ALA A 47 -0.75 15.86 -15.96
CA ALA A 47 -0.37 14.47 -16.11
C ALA A 47 1.00 14.09 -15.50
N PRO A 48 2.10 14.85 -15.72
CA PRO A 48 3.39 14.51 -15.11
C PRO A 48 3.37 14.62 -13.58
N ILE A 49 2.66 15.60 -13.00
CA ILE A 49 2.53 15.76 -11.54
C ILE A 49 1.82 14.54 -10.95
N PHE A 50 0.74 14.10 -11.58
CA PHE A 50 0.04 12.87 -11.19
C PHE A 50 0.95 11.65 -11.23
N VAL A 51 1.68 11.44 -12.33
CA VAL A 51 2.59 10.30 -12.48
C VAL A 51 3.67 10.30 -11.40
N VAL A 52 4.19 11.48 -11.02
CA VAL A 52 5.18 11.63 -9.96
C VAL A 52 4.57 11.26 -8.60
N VAL A 53 3.45 11.88 -8.22
CA VAL A 53 2.83 11.70 -6.89
C VAL A 53 2.28 10.28 -6.73
N TYR A 54 1.47 9.82 -7.68
CA TYR A 54 0.90 8.47 -7.66
C TYR A 54 1.99 7.40 -7.80
N GLY A 55 2.96 7.61 -8.70
CA GLY A 55 4.07 6.70 -8.93
C GLY A 55 4.98 6.55 -7.71
N LEU A 56 5.25 7.65 -6.98
CA LEU A 56 6.01 7.62 -5.72
C LEU A 56 5.27 6.82 -4.64
N GLY A 57 3.97 7.10 -4.44
CA GLY A 57 3.17 6.38 -3.44
C GLY A 57 3.03 4.89 -3.75
N PHE A 58 2.68 4.54 -5.00
CA PHE A 58 2.53 3.15 -5.43
C PHE A 58 3.86 2.40 -5.41
N GLY A 59 4.93 3.01 -5.92
CA GLY A 59 6.27 2.42 -5.99
C GLY A 59 6.85 2.13 -4.61
N ALA A 60 6.74 3.06 -3.67
CA ALA A 60 7.27 2.88 -2.32
C ALA A 60 6.53 1.79 -1.52
N ARG A 61 5.22 1.64 -1.72
CA ARG A 61 4.37 0.71 -0.96
C ARG A 61 4.72 -0.76 -1.18
N ILE A 62 5.19 -1.12 -2.38
CA ILE A 62 5.53 -2.50 -2.75
C ILE A 62 6.70 -3.07 -1.91
N PRO A 63 7.90 -2.45 -1.88
CA PRO A 63 9.02 -2.93 -1.07
C PRO A 63 8.77 -2.76 0.44
N LEU A 64 8.11 -1.68 0.86
CA LEU A 64 7.74 -1.47 2.27
C LEU A 64 6.80 -2.57 2.78
N GLY A 65 5.81 -2.94 1.97
CA GLY A 65 4.83 -3.98 2.28
C GLY A 65 5.44 -5.38 2.34
N SER A 66 6.45 -5.69 1.52
CA SER A 66 7.18 -6.96 1.62
C SER A 66 8.12 -6.97 2.83
N ALA A 67 8.80 -5.86 3.12
CA ALA A 67 9.72 -5.73 4.24
C ALA A 67 9.02 -5.84 5.60
N ILE A 68 7.87 -5.16 5.80
CA ILE A 68 7.13 -5.23 7.07
C ILE A 68 6.62 -6.65 7.35
N ARG A 69 6.13 -7.36 6.33
CA ARG A 69 5.67 -8.75 6.45
C ARG A 69 6.83 -9.70 6.78
N GLY A 70 8.01 -9.44 6.24
CA GLY A 70 9.23 -10.19 6.55
C GLY A 70 9.66 -10.03 8.01
N GLU A 71 9.62 -8.81 8.53
CA GLU A 71 9.94 -8.52 9.93
C GLU A 71 8.88 -9.03 10.93
N TYR A 72 7.59 -9.01 10.56
CA TYR A 72 6.50 -9.30 11.50
C TYR A 72 6.28 -10.81 11.68
N PHE A 73 6.42 -11.60 10.62
CA PHE A 73 6.03 -13.02 10.62
C PHE A 73 7.21 -14.00 10.54
N GLY A 74 8.43 -13.50 10.29
CA GLY A 74 9.63 -14.33 10.14
C GLY A 74 9.57 -15.30 8.96
N ARG A 75 10.72 -15.89 8.60
CA ARG A 75 10.86 -16.72 7.38
C ARG A 75 9.94 -17.94 7.30
N LYS A 76 9.50 -18.49 8.44
CA LYS A 76 8.71 -19.73 8.50
C LYS A 76 7.21 -19.55 8.19
N ALA A 77 6.63 -18.39 8.51
CA ALA A 77 5.21 -18.11 8.26
C ALA A 77 4.98 -17.12 7.11
N PHE A 78 6.05 -16.50 6.59
CA PHE A 78 6.00 -15.49 5.54
C PHE A 78 5.19 -15.91 4.31
N GLY A 79 5.41 -17.12 3.78
CA GLY A 79 4.70 -17.61 2.59
C GLY A 79 3.18 -17.79 2.81
N LYS A 80 2.77 -18.28 3.99
CA LYS A 80 1.34 -18.45 4.32
C LYS A 80 0.64 -17.10 4.46
N VAL A 81 1.27 -16.13 5.12
CA VAL A 81 0.73 -14.78 5.30
C VAL A 81 0.68 -14.02 3.98
N LEU A 82 1.69 -14.17 3.13
CA LEU A 82 1.68 -13.62 1.77
C LEU A 82 0.52 -14.17 0.96
N GLY A 83 0.38 -15.50 0.89
CA GLY A 83 -0.72 -16.13 0.16
C GLY A 83 -2.10 -15.70 0.68
N PHE A 84 -2.27 -15.68 2.00
CA PHE A 84 -3.52 -15.22 2.61
C PHE A 84 -3.80 -13.74 2.32
N SER A 85 -2.77 -12.88 2.32
CA SER A 85 -2.91 -11.45 1.99
C SER A 85 -3.19 -11.20 0.51
N MET A 86 -2.79 -12.11 -0.38
CA MET A 86 -3.05 -11.98 -1.81
C MET A 86 -4.52 -12.23 -2.15
N MET A 87 -5.21 -13.07 -1.39
CA MET A 87 -6.63 -13.38 -1.64
C MET A 87 -7.55 -12.14 -1.61
N PRO A 88 -7.55 -11.30 -0.55
CA PRO A 88 -8.33 -10.06 -0.55
C PRO A 88 -7.81 -9.04 -1.57
N MET A 89 -6.51 -9.05 -1.90
CA MET A 89 -5.95 -8.19 -2.94
C MET A 89 -6.55 -8.53 -4.31
N PHE A 90 -6.62 -9.81 -4.68
CA PHE A 90 -7.22 -10.23 -5.95
C PHE A 90 -8.73 -9.94 -6.00
N LEU A 91 -9.45 -10.16 -4.90
CA LEU A 91 -10.86 -9.81 -4.80
C LEU A 91 -11.08 -8.31 -5.02
N MET A 92 -10.31 -7.47 -4.33
CA MET A 92 -10.37 -6.01 -4.50
C MET A 92 -9.99 -5.58 -5.92
N MET A 93 -9.01 -6.26 -6.55
CA MET A 93 -8.58 -5.96 -7.91
C MET A 93 -9.62 -6.36 -8.96
N MET A 94 -10.44 -7.37 -8.69
CA MET A 94 -11.59 -7.76 -9.51
C MET A 94 -12.78 -6.82 -9.29
N ILE A 95 -13.08 -6.50 -8.03
CA ILE A 95 -14.24 -5.68 -7.65
C ILE A 95 -14.02 -4.20 -8.02
N GLY A 96 -12.79 -3.68 -7.93
CA GLY A 96 -12.48 -2.27 -8.15
C GLY A 96 -12.96 -1.73 -9.51
N PRO A 97 -12.57 -2.33 -10.65
CA PRO A 97 -13.04 -1.90 -11.96
C PRO A 97 -14.55 -2.08 -12.15
N LEU A 98 -15.13 -3.17 -11.63
CA LEU A 98 -16.56 -3.42 -11.70
C LEU A 98 -17.36 -2.36 -10.95
N PHE A 99 -16.90 -1.99 -9.76
CA PHE A 99 -17.49 -0.93 -8.94
C PHE A 99 -17.37 0.43 -9.64
N ALA A 100 -16.22 0.73 -10.24
CA ALA A 100 -16.01 1.98 -10.98
C ALA A 100 -16.92 2.06 -12.22
N GLY A 101 -17.08 0.95 -12.95
CA GLY A 101 -18.00 0.86 -14.09
C GLY A 101 -19.46 1.04 -13.66
N TRP A 102 -19.88 0.34 -12.61
CA TRP A 102 -21.25 0.47 -12.09
C TRP A 102 -21.56 1.89 -11.57
N MET A 103 -20.62 2.52 -10.87
CA MET A 103 -20.75 3.93 -10.45
C MET A 103 -20.84 4.89 -11.63
N TYR A 104 -20.10 4.61 -12.72
CA TYR A 104 -20.18 5.37 -13.96
C TYR A 104 -21.54 5.22 -14.62
N ASP A 105 -22.09 4.00 -14.69
CA ASP A 105 -23.41 3.74 -15.26
C ASP A 105 -24.53 4.47 -14.50
N ASN A 106 -24.39 4.63 -13.17
CA ASN A 106 -25.40 5.27 -12.34
C ASN A 106 -25.24 6.80 -12.20
N SER A 107 -24.01 7.32 -12.19
CA SER A 107 -23.72 8.75 -11.98
C SER A 107 -23.35 9.50 -13.27
N GLY A 108 -23.02 8.78 -14.35
CA GLY A 108 -22.53 9.34 -15.61
C GLY A 108 -21.13 9.97 -15.53
N SER A 109 -20.41 9.81 -14.42
CA SER A 109 -19.09 10.40 -14.19
C SER A 109 -18.22 9.51 -13.32
N TYR A 110 -16.90 9.51 -13.56
CA TYR A 110 -15.94 8.72 -12.81
C TYR A 110 -15.55 9.34 -11.46
N ASP A 111 -15.91 10.62 -11.24
CA ASP A 111 -15.49 11.38 -10.06
C ASP A 111 -15.92 10.69 -8.77
N THR A 112 -17.18 10.29 -8.69
CA THR A 112 -17.75 9.60 -7.53
C THR A 112 -17.03 8.26 -7.26
N ALA A 113 -16.67 7.53 -8.31
CA ALA A 113 -15.95 6.26 -8.19
C ALA A 113 -14.53 6.47 -7.63
N PHE A 114 -13.79 7.43 -8.20
CA PHE A 114 -12.42 7.75 -7.79
C PHE A 114 -12.37 8.35 -6.38
N ILE A 115 -13.30 9.22 -5.99
CA ILE A 115 -13.41 9.76 -4.63
C ILE A 115 -13.67 8.62 -3.63
N THR A 116 -14.59 7.71 -3.96
CA THR A 116 -14.90 6.56 -3.08
C THR A 116 -13.68 5.65 -2.92
N LEU A 117 -13.00 5.31 -4.02
CA LEU A 117 -11.78 4.50 -3.99
C LEU A 117 -10.64 5.19 -3.24
N ALA A 118 -10.44 6.50 -3.44
CA ALA A 118 -9.45 7.28 -2.71
C ALA A 118 -9.74 7.32 -1.21
N SER A 119 -11.00 7.46 -0.83
CA SER A 119 -11.45 7.49 0.57
C SER A 119 -11.19 6.15 1.26
N ILE A 120 -11.54 5.03 0.62
CA ILE A 120 -11.26 3.68 1.11
C ILE A 120 -9.74 3.48 1.23
N GLY A 121 -8.97 3.89 0.22
CA GLY A 121 -7.50 3.82 0.24
C GLY A 121 -6.87 4.65 1.37
N PHE A 122 -7.44 5.81 1.67
CA PHE A 122 -7.01 6.70 2.74
C PHE A 122 -7.30 6.08 4.12
N ILE A 123 -8.52 5.59 4.34
CA ILE A 123 -8.90 4.87 5.57
C ILE A 123 -8.02 3.64 5.77
N GLY A 124 -7.80 2.86 4.70
CA GLY A 124 -6.91 1.70 4.73
C GLY A 124 -5.46 2.07 5.07
N SER A 125 -4.98 3.23 4.60
CA SER A 125 -3.65 3.74 4.91
C SER A 125 -3.52 4.21 6.36
N ILE A 126 -4.55 4.84 6.92
CA ILE A 126 -4.62 5.15 8.36
C ILE A 126 -4.62 3.86 9.18
N GLY A 127 -5.29 2.80 8.70
CA GLY A 127 -5.26 1.47 9.31
C GLY A 127 -3.84 0.92 9.50
N PHE A 128 -2.88 1.26 8.63
CA PHE A 128 -1.48 0.85 8.79
C PHE A 128 -0.79 1.48 10.00
N LEU A 129 -1.27 2.62 10.52
CA LEU A 129 -0.74 3.18 11.77
C LEU A 129 -1.06 2.28 12.96
N PHE A 130 -2.22 1.61 12.93
CA PHE A 130 -2.65 0.66 13.97
C PHE A 130 -2.03 -0.73 13.81
N ALA A 131 -1.42 -1.03 12.66
CA ALA A 131 -0.64 -2.23 12.44
C ALA A 131 0.67 -2.16 13.24
N LYS A 132 0.57 -2.39 14.55
CA LYS A 132 1.69 -2.39 15.48
C LYS A 132 2.46 -3.71 15.35
N LYS A 133 3.79 -3.61 15.38
CA LYS A 133 4.74 -4.74 15.33
C LYS A 133 4.33 -5.78 16.39
N PRO A 134 3.94 -7.01 16.00
CA PRO A 134 3.78 -8.07 16.96
C PRO A 134 5.15 -8.32 17.58
N THR A 135 5.24 -8.22 18.90
CA THR A 135 6.43 -8.57 19.66
C THR A 135 6.85 -9.99 19.25
N PRO A 136 8.08 -10.21 18.77
CA PRO A 136 8.55 -11.55 18.47
C PRO A 136 8.36 -12.40 19.72
N PRO A 137 7.87 -13.65 19.62
CA PRO A 137 7.82 -14.52 20.77
C PRO A 137 9.25 -14.64 21.29
N THR A 138 9.47 -14.16 22.51
CA THR A 138 10.72 -14.33 23.25
C THR A 138 11.09 -15.79 23.12
N ARG A 139 12.14 -16.07 22.34
CA ARG A 139 12.64 -17.43 22.20
C ARG A 139 13.16 -17.78 23.58
N SER A 140 12.35 -18.48 24.37
CA SER A 140 12.73 -18.98 25.68
C SER A 140 13.99 -19.81 25.47
N THR A 141 15.12 -19.24 25.85
CA THR A 141 16.41 -19.92 25.99
C THR A 141 16.28 -20.83 27.21
N ALA A 142 15.47 -21.87 27.09
CA ALA A 142 15.28 -22.89 28.10
C ALA A 142 15.45 -24.26 27.44
N SER A 143 16.67 -24.54 26.97
CA SER A 143 17.17 -25.90 26.77
C SER A 143 18.68 -25.88 26.45
N VAL A 144 19.47 -25.15 27.24
CA VAL A 144 20.92 -25.35 27.33
C VAL A 144 21.27 -25.26 28.82
N ALA A 145 20.83 -26.25 29.60
CA ALA A 145 21.36 -26.62 30.92
C ALA A 145 20.35 -27.53 31.65
N SER A 146 20.27 -28.81 31.28
CA SER A 146 19.95 -29.90 32.23
C SER A 146 19.97 -31.24 31.50
N GLY A 147 20.94 -32.09 31.84
CA GLY A 147 20.95 -33.52 31.53
C GLY A 147 22.16 -33.96 30.72
#